data_AF-A0A938GK71-F1
#
_entry.id   AF-A0A938GK71-F1
#
_cell.length_a   1.000
_cell.length_b   1.000
_cell.length_c   1.000
_cell.angle_alpha   90.00
_cell.angle_beta   90.00
_cell.angle_gamma   90.00
#
_symmetry.space_group_name_H-M   'P 1'
#
loop_
_entity.id
_entity.type
_entity.pdbx_description
1 polymer ?
#
loop_
_entity_poly.entity_id
_entity_poly.type
_entity_poly.pdbx_seq_one_letter_code
_entity_poly.pdbx_strand_id
1 'polypeptide(L)' 'MKPVFSRNIDNKGRLIRGAGALALFVGAAFGFTVSPWLGIALLGSGAFVAFEALRGWCALRACGIKTRL' A
#
# COMPACT_ATOMS: atom_id res chain seq x y z
N MET A 1 -24.58 -1.75 12.47
CA MET A 1 -23.56 -2.59 11.81
C MET A 1 -22.24 -1.83 11.85
N LYS A 2 -21.19 -2.40 12.45
CA LYS A 2 -19.87 -1.73 12.46
C LYS A 2 -19.31 -1.80 11.03
N PRO A 3 -18.83 -0.68 10.43
CA PRO A 3 -18.31 -0.72 9.08
C PRO A 3 -17.13 -1.70 9.03
N VAL A 4 -17.17 -2.63 8.08
CA VAL A 4 -16.13 -3.64 7.85
C VAL A 4 -14.76 -2.97 7.53
N PHE A 5 -14.81 -1.70 7.11
CA PHE A 5 -13.69 -0.78 6.93
C PHE A 5 -13.63 0.29 8.03
N SER A 6 -13.74 -0.11 9.29
CA SER A 6 -13.45 0.82 10.39
C SER A 6 -11.97 1.19 10.33
N ARG A 7 -11.67 2.49 10.37
CA ARG A 7 -10.31 3.06 10.27
C ARG A 7 -9.43 2.41 11.33
N ASN A 8 -8.50 1.57 10.90
CA ASN A 8 -7.67 0.73 11.77
C ASN A 8 -6.19 1.13 11.66
N ILE A 9 -5.90 2.30 11.08
CA ILE A 9 -4.55 2.79 10.88
C ILE A 9 -4.43 4.21 11.43
N ASP A 10 -3.34 4.45 12.16
CA ASP A 10 -3.00 5.77 12.66
C ASP A 10 -2.50 6.67 11.52
N ASN A 11 -2.54 8.00 11.69
CA ASN A 11 -2.13 8.92 10.64
C ASN A 11 -0.65 8.71 10.24
N LYS A 12 0.20 8.29 11.17
CA LYS A 12 1.60 7.88 10.90
C LYS A 12 1.68 6.61 10.04
N GLY A 13 0.93 5.57 10.40
CA GLY A 13 0.87 4.32 9.63
C GLY A 13 0.32 4.50 8.22
N ARG A 14 -0.57 5.49 8.02
CA ARG A 14 -1.04 5.92 6.71
C ARG A 14 0.05 6.61 5.90
N LEU A 15 0.80 7.51 6.53
CA LEU A 15 1.86 8.28 5.86
C LEU A 15 2.98 7.38 5.35
N ILE A 16 3.44 6.42 6.17
CA ILE A 16 4.52 5.50 5.81
C ILE A 16 4.09 4.57 4.66
N ARG A 17 2.83 4.11 4.66
CA ARG A 17 2.29 3.30 3.54
C ARG A 17 2.09 4.12 2.28
N GLY A 18 1.64 5.37 2.39
CA GLY A 18 1.59 6.31 1.26
C GLY A 18 2.97 6.56 0.67
N ALA A 19 3.99 6.75 1.50
CA ALA A 19 5.39 6.88 1.07
C ALA A 19 5.91 5.59 0.41
N GLY A 20 5.57 4.42 0.96
CA GLY A 20 5.90 3.12 0.36
C GLY A 20 5.23 2.93 -1.02
N ALA A 21 3.97 3.31 -1.16
CA ALA A 21 3.28 3.28 -2.45
C ALA A 21 3.94 4.23 -3.47
N LEU A 22 4.33 5.45 -3.03
CA LEU A 22 5.05 6.39 -3.88
C LEU A 22 6.39 5.81 -4.35
N ALA A 23 7.15 5.19 -3.44
CA ALA A 23 8.39 4.51 -3.77
C ALA A 23 8.19 3.36 -4.78
N LEU A 24 7.10 2.59 -4.63
CA LEU A 24 6.73 1.53 -5.57
C LEU A 24 6.34 2.10 -6.95
N PHE A 25 5.65 3.25 -7.01
CA PHE A 25 5.33 3.90 -8.30
C PHE A 25 6.58 4.45 -9.00
N VAL A 26 7.51 5.05 -8.25
CA VAL A 26 8.80 5.48 -8.80
C VAL A 26 9.57 4.25 -9.30
N GLY A 27 9.63 3.19 -8.50
CA GLY A 27 10.24 1.92 -8.88
C GLY A 27 9.58 1.30 -10.12
N ALA A 28 8.25 1.41 -10.26
CA ALA A 28 7.52 0.93 -11.43
C ALA A 28 7.92 1.71 -12.70
N ALA A 29 8.04 3.03 -12.62
CA ALA A 29 8.47 3.87 -13.74
C ALA A 29 9.86 3.48 -14.26
N PHE A 30 10.81 3.24 -13.35
CA PHE A 30 12.11 2.66 -13.70
C PHE A 30 11.99 1.19 -14.15
N GLY A 31 11.12 0.40 -13.55
CA GLY A 31 10.89 -1.00 -13.90
C GLY A 31 10.45 -1.16 -15.35
N PHE A 32 9.61 -0.27 -15.87
CA PHE A 32 9.19 -0.27 -17.27
C PHE A 32 10.35 -0.09 -18.26
N THR A 33 11.47 0.52 -17.85
CA THR A 33 12.64 0.67 -18.73
C THR A 33 13.48 -0.61 -18.81
N VAL A 34 13.36 -1.49 -17.81
CA VAL A 34 14.10 -2.77 -17.74
C VAL A 34 13.26 -3.93 -18.24
N SER A 35 12.01 -4.03 -17.77
CA SER A 35 11.08 -5.08 -18.17
C SER A 35 9.63 -4.64 -17.94
N PRO A 36 8.75 -4.74 -18.95
CA PRO A 36 7.35 -4.33 -18.81
C PRO A 36 6.63 -5.15 -17.73
N TRP A 37 7.00 -6.42 -17.53
CA TRP A 37 6.46 -7.27 -16.48
C TRP A 37 6.82 -6.78 -15.08
N LEU A 38 8.04 -6.29 -14.89
CA LEU A 38 8.50 -5.75 -13.62
C LEU A 38 7.77 -4.45 -13.30
N GLY A 39 7.63 -3.57 -14.29
CA GLY A 39 6.83 -2.34 -14.19
C GLY A 39 5.39 -2.62 -13.77
N ILE A 40 4.71 -3.57 -14.43
CA ILE A 40 3.33 -3.97 -14.10
C ILE A 40 3.23 -4.52 -12.67
N ALA A 41 4.16 -5.39 -12.24
CA ALA A 41 4.14 -5.96 -10.90
C ALA A 41 4.35 -4.90 -9.80
N LEU A 42 5.29 -3.96 -10.01
CA LEU A 42 5.52 -2.85 -9.08
C LEU A 42 4.35 -1.86 -9.06
N LEU A 43 3.73 -1.60 -10.22
CA LEU A 43 2.59 -0.71 -10.32
C LEU A 43 1.35 -1.31 -9.65
N GLY A 44 1.10 -2.60 -9.85
CA GLY A 44 -0.01 -3.31 -9.19
C GLY A 44 0.16 -3.38 -7.67
N SER A 45 1.36 -3.70 -7.19
CA SER A 45 1.65 -3.68 -5.74
C SER A 45 1.59 -2.26 -5.16
N GLY A 46 2.11 -1.26 -5.85
CA GLY A 46 2.02 0.15 -5.44
C GLY A 46 0.57 0.64 -5.36
N ALA A 47 -0.27 0.31 -6.36
CA ALA A 47 -1.69 0.65 -6.37
C ALA A 47 -2.45 -0.01 -5.21
N PHE A 48 -2.14 -1.27 -4.89
CA PHE A 48 -2.73 -1.96 -3.75
C PHE A 48 -2.38 -1.29 -2.42
N VAL A 49 -1.10 -0.99 -2.20
CA VAL A 49 -0.64 -0.30 -0.97
C VAL A 49 -1.22 1.12 -0.88
N ALA A 50 -1.34 1.83 -2.00
CA ALA A 50 -1.99 3.14 -2.06
C ALA A 50 -3.48 3.05 -1.68
N PHE A 51 -4.19 2.06 -2.21
CA PHE A 51 -5.60 1.82 -1.88
C PHE A 51 -5.80 1.53 -0.38
N GLU A 52 -4.96 0.67 0.21
CA GLU A 52 -4.97 0.40 1.64
C GLU A 52 -4.71 1.68 2.48
N ALA A 53 -3.73 2.50 2.06
CA ALA A 53 -3.45 3.77 2.72
C ALA A 53 -4.61 4.77 2.64
N LEU A 54 -5.24 4.91 1.47
CA LEU A 54 -6.38 5.83 1.26
C LEU A 54 -7.61 5.41 2.07
N ARG A 55 -7.89 4.11 2.13
CA ARG A 55 -9.01 3.56 2.91
C ARG A 55 -8.74 3.56 4.42
N GLY A 56 -7.52 3.89 4.85
CA GLY A 56 -7.13 3.89 6.27
C GLY A 56 -7.26 2.50 6.90
N TRP A 57 -7.10 1.47 6.08
CA TRP A 57 -7.35 0.07 6.41
C TRP A 57 -6.21 -0.77 5.86
N CYS A 58 -5.64 -1.64 6.69
CA CYS A 58 -4.52 -2.49 6.29
C CYS A 58 -4.92 -3.95 6.48
N ALA A 59 -4.86 -4.72 5.39
CA ALA A 59 -5.18 -6.14 5.33
C ALA A 59 -4.31 -6.94 6.30
N LEU A 60 -3.03 -6.59 6.46
CA LEU A 60 -2.12 -7.24 7.43
C LEU A 60 -2.68 -7.17 8.85
N ARG A 61 -3.18 -6.00 9.26
CA ARG A 61 -3.78 -5.81 10.60
C ARG A 61 -5.14 -6.50 10.71
N ALA A 62 -5.89 -6.58 9.60
CA ALA A 62 -7.14 -7.35 9.52
C ALA A 62 -6.89 -8.86 9.62
N CYS A 63 -5.78 -9.36 9.10
CA CYS A 63 -5.29 -10.74 9.26
C CYS A 63 -4.64 -10.99 10.64
N GLY A 64 -4.70 -10.04 11.58
CA GLY A 64 -4.17 -10.19 12.94
C GLY A 64 -2.66 -9.96 13.08
N ILE A 65 -1.96 -9.56 12.01
CA ILE A 65 -0.53 -9.25 12.06
C ILE A 65 -0.36 -7.89 12.74
N LYS A 66 0.22 -7.89 13.95
CA LYS A 66 0.60 -6.68 14.69
C LYS A 66 1.77 -5.99 13.98
N THR A 67 1.46 -5.14 13.02
CA THR A 67 2.46 -4.22 12.47
C THR A 67 2.74 -3.13 13.51
N ARG A 68 4.01 -2.99 13.95
CA ARG A 68 4.50 -1.97 14.91
C ARG A 68 4.64 -0.58 14.26
N LEU A 69 3.66 -0.21 13.44
CA LEU A 69 3.58 1.04 12.67
C LEU A 69 2.32 1.80 13.06
#